data_AF-A0A7K5Z6U2-F1
#
_entry.id   AF-A0A7K5Z6U2-F1
#
_cell.length_a   1.000
_cell.length_b   1.000
_cell.length_c   1.000
_cell.angle_alpha   90.00
_cell.angle_beta   90.00
_cell.angle_gamma   90.00
#
_symmetry.space_group_name_H-M   'P 1'
#
loop_
_entity.id
_entity.type
_entity.pdbx_description
1 polymer ?
#
loop_
_entity_poly.entity_id
_entity_poly.type
_entity_poly.pdbx_seq_one_letter_code
_entity_poly.pdbx_strand_id
1 'polypeptide(L)'
;QNFCSRAALEALGSCLNNKYSEGYPGKRYYGGAEVVDQIEVLCERRALEAFDLDPARWGVNVQPYSGSPANFAAYTALLQPHDRLMGLDLPDGG
;
A
#
# COMPACT_ATOMS: atom_id res chain seq x y z
N GLN A 1 8.76 15.07 -9.73
CA GLN A 1 9.14 13.85 -10.49
C GLN A 1 10.47 13.34 -9.95
N ASN A 2 10.79 12.06 -10.17
CA ASN A 2 12.04 11.46 -9.71
C ASN A 2 12.45 10.29 -10.64
N PHE A 3 13.69 9.81 -10.55
CA PHE A 3 14.18 8.64 -11.28
C PHE A 3 14.25 7.42 -10.36
N CYS A 4 13.66 6.31 -10.80
CA CYS A 4 13.65 5.07 -10.02
C CYS A 4 14.98 4.33 -10.15
N SER A 5 15.38 3.61 -9.10
CA SER A 5 16.59 2.77 -9.13
C SER A 5 16.43 1.58 -10.07
N ARG A 6 17.54 1.07 -10.63
CA ARG A 6 17.53 -0.13 -11.47
C ARG A 6 16.92 -1.34 -10.76
N ALA A 7 17.28 -1.54 -9.48
CA ALA A 7 16.79 -2.64 -8.67
C ALA A 7 15.25 -2.63 -8.52
N ALA A 8 14.65 -1.45 -8.32
CA ALA A 8 13.20 -1.33 -8.22
C ALA A 8 12.51 -1.62 -9.56
N LEU A 9 13.10 -1.19 -10.69
CA LEU A 9 12.58 -1.49 -12.02
C LEU A 9 12.69 -2.99 -12.36
N GLU A 10 13.78 -3.66 -11.96
CA GLU A 10 13.96 -5.12 -12.11
C GLU A 10 12.88 -5.90 -11.34
N ALA A 11 12.56 -5.48 -10.11
CA ALA A 11 11.49 -6.10 -9.33
C ALA A 11 10.10 -5.89 -9.95
N LEU A 12 9.81 -4.66 -10.43
CA LEU A 12 8.55 -4.33 -11.10
C LEU A 12 8.31 -5.17 -12.36
N GLY A 13 9.36 -5.43 -13.14
CA GLY A 13 9.31 -6.24 -14.36
C GLY A 13 9.42 -7.76 -14.15
N SER A 14 9.34 -8.24 -12.92
CA SER A 14 9.52 -9.66 -12.59
C SER A 14 8.25 -10.50 -12.80
N CYS A 15 8.36 -11.81 -12.57
CA CYS A 15 7.23 -12.74 -12.63
C CYS A 15 6.14 -12.49 -11.57
N LEU A 16 6.37 -11.60 -10.60
CA LEU A 16 5.39 -11.25 -9.58
C LEU A 16 4.09 -10.67 -10.18
N ASN A 17 4.17 -10.07 -11.38
CA ASN A 17 3.00 -9.58 -12.11
C ASN A 17 2.02 -10.70 -12.55
N ASN A 18 2.41 -11.97 -12.43
CA ASN A 18 1.56 -13.10 -12.80
C ASN A 18 0.67 -13.60 -11.65
N LYS A 19 0.96 -13.21 -10.39
CA LYS A 19 0.28 -13.80 -9.23
C LYS A 19 -0.94 -12.99 -8.84
N TYR A 20 -2.07 -13.68 -8.73
CA TYR A 20 -3.28 -13.18 -8.09
C TYR A 20 -3.26 -13.55 -6.60
N SER A 21 -3.40 -12.56 -5.71
CA SER A 21 -3.22 -12.74 -4.26
C SER A 21 -4.15 -11.86 -3.42
N GLU A 22 -5.42 -11.79 -3.80
CA GLU A 22 -6.44 -11.08 -3.02
C GLU A 22 -6.52 -11.59 -1.56
N GLY A 23 -6.78 -10.65 -0.65
CA GLY A 23 -6.71 -10.86 0.79
C GLY A 23 -5.41 -10.29 1.38
N TYR A 24 -5.05 -10.77 2.57
CA TYR A 24 -3.84 -10.37 3.28
C TYR A 24 -2.96 -11.59 3.56
N PRO A 25 -1.66 -11.42 3.90
CA PRO A 25 -0.78 -12.53 4.23
C PRO A 25 -1.40 -13.52 5.23
N GLY A 26 -1.33 -14.82 4.93
CA GLY A 26 -1.96 -15.89 5.71
C GLY A 26 -3.48 -16.00 5.62
N LYS A 27 -4.16 -15.07 4.93
CA LYS A 27 -5.62 -15.02 4.72
C LYS A 27 -5.94 -14.66 3.27
N ARG A 28 -5.44 -15.47 2.34
CA ARG A 28 -5.65 -15.29 0.90
C ARG A 28 -6.87 -16.06 0.41
N TYR A 29 -7.53 -15.52 -0.60
CA TYR A 29 -8.62 -16.22 -1.30
C TYR A 29 -8.09 -17.29 -2.27
N TYR A 30 -6.83 -17.21 -2.67
CA TYR A 30 -6.18 -18.10 -3.65
C TYR A 30 -4.93 -18.76 -3.06
N GLY A 31 -4.71 -20.03 -3.40
CA GLY A 31 -3.51 -20.77 -3.00
C GLY A 31 -2.23 -20.33 -3.73
N GLY A 32 -1.09 -20.90 -3.31
CA GLY A 32 0.23 -20.65 -3.90
C GLY A 32 0.79 -19.25 -3.61
N ALA A 33 0.41 -18.66 -2.48
CA ALA A 33 0.74 -17.28 -2.12
C ALA A 33 1.95 -17.17 -1.17
N GLU A 34 2.67 -18.27 -0.90
CA GLU A 34 3.70 -18.34 0.14
C GLU A 34 4.83 -17.31 -0.08
N VAL A 35 5.23 -17.12 -1.34
CA VAL A 35 6.27 -16.15 -1.70
C VAL A 35 5.77 -14.72 -1.65
N VAL A 36 4.55 -14.45 -2.16
CA VAL A 36 3.99 -13.08 -2.15
C VAL A 36 3.63 -12.62 -0.74
N ASP A 37 3.23 -13.54 0.15
CA ASP A 37 3.02 -13.26 1.56
C ASP A 37 4.32 -12.82 2.23
N GLN A 38 5.44 -13.50 1.97
CA GLN A 38 6.75 -13.11 2.49
C GLN A 38 7.17 -11.73 1.96
N ILE A 39 6.90 -11.43 0.70
CA ILE A 39 7.21 -10.13 0.09
C ILE A 39 6.38 -9.02 0.72
N GLU A 40 5.07 -9.23 0.90
CA GLU A 40 4.17 -8.23 1.47
C GLU A 40 4.52 -7.94 2.93
N VAL A 41 4.73 -8.98 3.76
CA VAL A 41 5.17 -8.82 5.15
C VAL A 41 6.52 -8.11 5.26
N LEU A 42 7.45 -8.40 4.34
CA LEU A 42 8.74 -7.69 4.29
C LEU A 42 8.56 -6.21 3.94
N CYS A 43 7.66 -5.91 2.99
CA CYS A 43 7.36 -4.55 2.57
C CYS A 43 6.74 -3.74 3.72
N GLU A 44 5.74 -4.30 4.41
CA GLU A 44 5.09 -3.69 5.58
C GLU A 44 6.10 -3.40 6.68
N ARG A 45 6.93 -4.39 7.05
CA ARG A 45 7.96 -4.21 8.07
C ARG A 45 8.93 -3.08 7.71
N ARG A 46 9.45 -3.08 6.47
CA ARG A 46 10.38 -2.05 6.00
C ARG A 46 9.74 -0.67 5.92
N ALA A 47 8.44 -0.60 5.60
CA ALA A 47 7.73 0.67 5.61
C ALA A 47 7.67 1.26 7.03
N LEU A 48 7.34 0.44 8.04
CA LEU A 48 7.36 0.90 9.43
C LEU A 48 8.77 1.31 9.89
N GLU A 49 9.79 0.51 9.56
CA GLU A 49 11.19 0.80 9.87
C GLU A 49 11.66 2.11 9.21
N ALA A 50 11.28 2.38 7.95
CA ALA A 50 11.71 3.57 7.22
C ALA A 50 11.20 4.89 7.79
N PHE A 51 10.12 4.85 8.59
CA PHE A 51 9.53 6.00 9.27
C PHE A 51 9.70 5.94 10.80
N ASP A 52 10.58 5.07 11.31
CA ASP A 52 10.86 4.90 12.74
C ASP A 52 9.60 4.63 13.60
N LEU A 53 8.67 3.83 13.07
CA LEU A 53 7.38 3.56 13.72
C LEU A 53 7.40 2.26 14.54
N ASP A 54 6.87 2.34 15.76
CA ASP A 54 6.63 1.18 16.62
C ASP A 54 5.50 0.30 16.04
N PRO A 55 5.78 -0.97 15.65
CA PRO A 55 4.77 -1.87 15.11
C PRO A 55 3.63 -2.21 16.07
N ALA A 56 3.81 -2.00 17.39
CA ALA A 56 2.73 -2.18 18.35
C ALA A 56 1.70 -1.03 18.31
N ARG A 57 2.06 0.11 17.73
CA ARG A 57 1.23 1.32 17.66
C ARG A 57 0.76 1.65 16.24
N TRP A 58 1.52 1.22 15.25
CA TRP A 58 1.28 1.53 13.85
C TRP A 58 1.17 0.27 13.01
N GLY A 59 0.15 0.24 12.16
CA GLY A 59 0.05 -0.67 11.04
C GLY A 59 0.25 0.09 9.73
N VAL A 60 0.45 -0.64 8.64
CA VAL A 60 0.57 -0.08 7.29
C VAL A 60 -0.14 -1.00 6.30
N ASN A 61 -0.78 -0.43 5.29
CA ASN A 61 -1.29 -1.16 4.13
C ASN A 61 -0.48 -0.74 2.90
N VAL A 62 0.17 -1.71 2.25
CA VAL A 62 1.06 -1.50 1.09
C VAL A 62 0.41 -1.88 -0.25
N GLN A 63 -0.89 -2.18 -0.26
CA GLN A 63 -1.65 -2.60 -1.45
C GLN A 63 -2.24 -1.46 -2.32
N PRO A 64 -2.45 -0.20 -1.86
CA PRO A 64 -3.02 0.83 -2.73
C PRO A 64 -2.16 1.09 -3.99
N TYR A 65 -2.82 1.11 -5.16
CA TYR A 65 -2.13 1.19 -6.45
C TYR A 65 -1.45 2.55 -6.73
N SER A 66 -1.90 3.61 -6.08
CA SER A 66 -1.32 4.96 -6.19
C SER A 66 -1.86 5.85 -5.07
N GLY A 67 -1.41 7.12 -5.02
CA GLY A 67 -1.81 8.07 -3.97
C GLY A 67 -3.31 8.38 -3.95
N SER A 68 -3.92 8.67 -5.11
CA SER A 68 -5.35 9.03 -5.14
C SER A 68 -6.27 7.88 -4.70
N PRO A 69 -6.08 6.62 -5.16
CA PRO A 69 -6.81 5.47 -4.62
C PRO A 69 -6.56 5.22 -3.14
N ALA A 70 -5.34 5.46 -2.63
CA ALA A 70 -5.03 5.33 -1.20
C ALA A 70 -5.87 6.30 -0.35
N ASN A 71 -5.94 7.57 -0.76
CA ASN A 71 -6.76 8.58 -0.10
C ASN A 71 -8.25 8.17 -0.12
N PHE A 72 -8.75 7.73 -1.27
CA PHE A 72 -10.15 7.32 -1.39
C PHE A 72 -10.50 6.11 -0.52
N ALA A 73 -9.58 5.13 -0.42
CA ALA A 73 -9.74 3.99 0.48
C ALA A 73 -9.75 4.41 1.96
N ALA A 74 -8.86 5.33 2.36
CA ALA A 74 -8.84 5.86 3.72
C ALA A 74 -10.14 6.61 4.07
N TYR A 75 -10.68 7.41 3.16
CA TYR A 75 -11.96 8.09 3.35
C TYR A 75 -13.09 7.08 3.46
N THR A 76 -13.15 6.11 2.56
CA THR A 76 -14.20 5.09 2.56
C THR A 76 -14.17 4.22 3.83
N ALA A 77 -12.99 4.00 4.41
CA ALA A 77 -12.83 3.25 5.64
C ALA A 77 -13.35 4.00 6.88
N LEU A 78 -13.32 5.33 6.88
CA LEU A 78 -13.62 6.17 8.04
C LEU A 78 -14.90 6.99 7.93
N LEU A 79 -15.38 7.24 6.71
CA LEU A 79 -16.48 8.13 6.40
C LEU A 79 -17.59 7.38 5.66
N GLN A 80 -18.82 7.79 5.91
CA GLN A 80 -19.97 7.39 5.10
C GLN A 80 -20.15 8.31 3.90
N PRO A 81 -20.88 7.87 2.86
CA PRO A 81 -21.30 8.77 1.79
C PRO A 81 -21.96 10.03 2.37
N HIS A 82 -21.54 11.20 1.87
CA HIS A 82 -22.00 12.54 2.29
C HIS A 82 -21.46 13.08 3.63
N ASP A 83 -20.59 12.35 4.32
CA ASP A 83 -19.83 12.94 5.42
C ASP A 83 -18.91 14.07 4.92
N ARG A 84 -18.50 14.93 5.85
CA ARG A 84 -17.75 16.16 5.53
C ARG A 84 -16.25 15.92 5.70
N LEU A 85 -15.48 16.35 4.70
CA LEU A 85 -14.02 16.43 4.72
C LEU A 85 -13.63 17.90 4.49
N MET A 86 -12.60 18.38 5.18
CA MET A 86 -11.94 19.65 4.86
C MET A 86 -10.50 19.36 4.46
N GLY A 87 -10.06 19.95 3.35
CA GLY A 87 -8.70 19.91 2.85
C GLY A 87 -8.24 21.31 2.45
N LEU A 88 -6.96 21.43 2.07
CA LEU A 88 -6.44 22.65 1.46
C LEU A 88 -7.12 22.87 0.10
N ASP A 89 -7.44 24.12 -0.25
CA ASP A 89 -8.05 24.42 -1.53
C ASP A 89 -7.08 24.15 -2.69
N LEU A 90 -7.58 23.74 -3.85
CA LEU A 90 -6.75 23.35 -4.99
C LEU A 90 -5.89 24.51 -5.54
N PRO A 91 -6.40 25.75 -5.69
CA PRO A 91 -5.60 26.90 -6.09
C PRO A 91 -4.54 27.29 -5.04
N ASP A 92 -4.74 26.89 -3.79
CA ASP A 92 -3.83 27.14 -2.67
C ASP A 92 -2.78 26.01 -2.51
N GLY A 93 -2.81 25.00 -3.39
CA GLY A 93 -1.80 23.93 -3.46
C GLY A 93 -2.21 22.59 -2.85
N GLY A 94 -3.53 22.38 -2.64
CA GLY A 94 -4.10 21.09 -2.22
C GLY A 94 -4.07 19.98 -3.26
#